data_AF-A0A0G0ER88-F1
#
_entry.id   AF-A0A0G0ER88-F1
#
_cell.length_a   1.000
_cell.length_b   1.000
_cell.length_c   1.000
_cell.angle_alpha   90.00
_cell.angle_beta   90.00
_cell.angle_gamma   90.00
#
_symmetry.space_group_name_H-M   'P 1'
#
loop_
_entity.id
_entity.type
_entity.pdbx_description
1 polymer ?
#
loop_
_entity_poly.entity_id
_entity_poly.type
_entity_poly.pdbx_seq_one_letter_code
_entity_poly.pdbx_strand_id
1 'polypeptide(L)'
;MQSSIKQSQYQNAGFIVRFLAFLVDHLILWLPFLLISLFITLGSSSTSDLLVKLGILTLYYLIIQEILWLFYQTLTTSYWGGSLGKEAFNLTILNEKGEKLSLRDSLFRYVIGYTVSGLVFGLGFLWIIKDDQMRAWHDLLIGSKVVVKEKDYILGVLSLLGLVLVSSIFIFILVFKIVSFMN
;
A
#
# COMPACT_ATOMS: atom_id res chain seq x y z
N MET A 1 -8.00 -19.01 -25.56
CA MET A 1 -8.67 -20.24 -25.09
C MET A 1 -7.96 -20.89 -23.89
N GLN A 2 -6.62 -20.98 -23.85
CA GLN A 2 -5.90 -21.41 -22.63
C GLN A 2 -5.93 -20.39 -21.49
N SER A 3 -5.92 -19.08 -21.79
CA SER A 3 -6.03 -18.01 -20.77
C SER A 3 -7.38 -18.02 -20.04
N SER A 4 -8.49 -18.27 -20.74
CA SER A 4 -9.83 -18.34 -20.15
C SER A 4 -10.02 -19.54 -19.21
N ILE A 5 -9.32 -20.65 -19.45
CA ILE A 5 -9.36 -21.84 -18.58
C ILE A 5 -8.65 -21.54 -17.25
N LYS A 6 -7.46 -20.93 -17.28
CA LYS A 6 -6.71 -20.52 -16.08
C LYS A 6 -7.49 -19.52 -15.21
N GLN A 7 -8.31 -18.68 -15.83
CA GLN A 7 -9.12 -17.68 -15.12
C GLN A 7 -10.32 -18.25 -14.36
N SER A 8 -10.90 -19.36 -14.82
CA SER A 8 -12.07 -19.99 -14.19
C SER A 8 -11.75 -20.62 -12.82
N GLN A 9 -10.47 -20.83 -12.52
CA GLN A 9 -10.01 -21.46 -11.28
C GLN A 9 -9.88 -20.47 -10.12
N TYR A 10 -9.81 -19.17 -10.39
CA TYR A 10 -9.55 -18.16 -9.36
C TYR A 10 -10.84 -17.53 -8.83
N GLN A 11 -11.03 -17.59 -7.51
CA GLN A 11 -12.13 -16.90 -6.84
C GLN A 11 -11.82 -15.40 -6.75
N ASN A 12 -12.74 -14.55 -7.22
CA ASN A 12 -12.61 -13.09 -7.09
C ASN A 12 -12.68 -12.68 -5.62
N ALA A 13 -11.85 -11.71 -5.23
CA ALA A 13 -11.80 -11.21 -3.87
C ALA A 13 -12.81 -10.08 -3.65
N GLY A 14 -13.66 -10.20 -2.62
CA GLY A 14 -14.65 -9.19 -2.26
C GLY A 14 -14.08 -7.94 -1.58
N PHE A 15 -14.93 -6.94 -1.37
CA PHE A 15 -14.55 -5.64 -0.82
C PHE A 15 -13.89 -5.72 0.57
N ILE A 16 -14.49 -6.46 1.51
CA ILE A 16 -14.04 -6.49 2.92
C ILE A 16 -12.59 -6.99 3.03
N VAL A 17 -12.24 -8.09 2.36
CA VAL A 17 -10.88 -8.65 2.44
C VAL A 17 -9.86 -7.69 1.81
N ARG A 18 -10.23 -7.01 0.71
CA ARG A 18 -9.39 -5.95 0.11
C ARG A 18 -9.22 -4.75 1.04
N PHE A 19 -10.28 -4.37 1.76
CA PHE A 19 -10.24 -3.27 2.73
C PHE A 19 -9.38 -3.63 3.94
N LEU A 20 -9.49 -4.84 4.49
CA LEU A 20 -8.63 -5.31 5.57
C LEU A 20 -7.16 -5.39 5.15
N ALA A 21 -6.89 -5.88 3.94
CA ALA A 21 -5.54 -5.85 3.36
C ALA A 21 -4.98 -4.42 3.28
N PHE A 22 -5.80 -3.46 2.84
CA PHE A 22 -5.43 -2.05 2.80
C PHE A 22 -5.15 -1.44 4.18
N LEU A 23 -5.92 -1.82 5.21
CA LEU A 23 -5.66 -1.41 6.60
C LEU A 23 -4.34 -1.97 7.12
N VAL A 24 -4.02 -3.24 6.82
CA VAL A 24 -2.73 -3.84 7.19
C VAL A 24 -1.58 -3.08 6.54
N ASP A 25 -1.68 -2.76 5.24
CA ASP A 25 -0.67 -1.95 4.56
C ASP A 25 -0.47 -0.58 5.24
N HIS A 26 -1.56 0.08 5.64
CA HIS A 26 -1.49 1.37 6.36
C HIS A 26 -0.86 1.24 7.73
N LEU A 27 -1.22 0.23 8.51
CA LEU A 27 -0.65 -0.01 9.84
C LEU A 27 0.86 -0.25 9.78
N ILE A 28 1.31 -1.06 8.82
CA ILE A 28 2.74 -1.36 8.64
C ILE A 28 3.52 -0.07 8.38
N LEU A 29 3.00 0.80 7.52
CA LEU A 29 3.68 2.04 7.18
C LEU A 29 3.52 3.15 8.23
N TRP A 30 2.46 3.11 9.04
CA TRP A 30 2.23 4.10 10.10
C TRP A 30 3.06 3.83 11.36
N LEU A 31 3.39 2.57 11.65
CA LEU A 31 4.18 2.18 12.82
C LEU A 31 5.54 2.93 12.92
N PRO A 32 6.33 3.04 11.84
CA PRO A 32 7.49 3.93 11.75
C PRO A 32 7.29 5.34 12.29
N PHE A 33 6.24 6.01 11.81
CA PHE A 33 5.91 7.38 12.16
C PHE A 33 5.57 7.48 13.65
N LEU A 34 4.80 6.52 14.16
CA LEU A 34 4.40 6.44 15.57
C LEU A 34 5.64 6.37 16.49
N LEU A 35 6.60 5.50 16.18
CA LEU A 35 7.83 5.34 16.96
C LEU A 35 8.70 6.61 16.96
N ILE A 36 8.85 7.27 15.81
CA ILE A 36 9.59 8.54 15.73
C ILE A 36 8.90 9.63 16.53
N SER A 37 7.58 9.75 16.39
CA SER A 37 6.80 10.77 17.10
C SER A 37 6.93 10.60 18.62
N LEU A 38 6.95 9.36 19.11
CA LEU A 38 7.16 9.05 20.51
C LEU A 38 8.59 9.42 20.94
N PHE A 39 9.61 9.05 20.16
CA PHE A 39 11.00 9.38 20.46
C PHE A 39 11.22 10.90 20.54
N ILE A 40 10.68 11.66 19.59
CA ILE A 40 10.72 13.13 19.60
C ILE A 40 10.01 13.68 20.84
N THR A 41 8.84 13.14 21.18
CA THR A 41 8.07 13.59 22.34
C THR A 41 8.84 13.39 23.65
N LEU A 42 9.51 12.25 23.81
CA LEU A 42 10.30 11.94 25.00
C LEU A 42 11.63 12.72 25.06
N GLY A 43 12.20 13.09 23.91
CA GLY A 43 13.47 13.79 23.82
C GLY A 43 13.37 15.32 23.74
N SER A 44 12.16 15.89 23.76
CA SER A 44 11.96 17.34 23.66
C SER A 44 12.11 18.04 25.01
N SER A 45 12.88 19.12 25.06
CA SER A 45 13.22 19.83 26.31
C SER A 45 12.19 20.89 26.71
N SER A 46 11.35 21.32 25.78
CA SER A 46 10.31 22.32 26.00
C SER A 46 9.11 22.10 25.07
N THR A 47 7.98 22.70 25.42
CA THR A 47 6.76 22.63 24.58
C THR A 47 6.96 23.28 23.22
N SER A 48 7.72 24.37 23.11
CA SER A 48 8.00 25.03 21.83
C SER A 48 8.87 24.17 20.92
N ASP A 49 9.91 23.54 21.47
CA ASP A 49 10.77 22.58 20.76
C ASP A 49 9.97 21.38 20.23
N LEU A 50 9.08 20.83 21.07
CA LEU A 50 8.19 19.73 20.68
C LEU A 50 7.31 20.09 19.49
N LEU A 51 6.67 21.27 19.52
CA LEU A 51 5.77 21.72 18.45
C LEU A 51 6.49 21.87 17.11
N VAL A 52 7.71 22.43 17.12
CA VAL A 52 8.52 22.58 15.90
C VAL A 52 8.90 21.22 15.33
N LYS A 53 9.42 20.31 16.17
CA LYS A 53 9.85 18.98 15.74
C LYS A 53 8.70 18.13 15.20
N LEU A 54 7.55 18.15 15.87
CA LEU A 54 6.35 17.46 15.40
C LEU A 54 5.81 18.09 14.12
N GLY A 55 5.82 19.42 14.00
CA GLY A 55 5.40 20.11 12.77
C GLY A 55 6.23 19.69 11.55
N ILE A 56 7.56 19.66 11.70
CA ILE A 56 8.48 19.18 10.65
C ILE A 56 8.20 17.70 10.31
N LEU A 57 8.06 16.85 11.32
CA LEU A 57 7.74 15.43 11.13
C LEU A 57 6.41 15.24 10.39
N THR A 58 5.38 16.03 10.73
CA THR A 58 4.07 15.98 10.08
C THR A 58 4.16 16.40 8.62
N LEU A 59 4.86 17.50 8.30
CA LEU A 59 5.05 17.93 6.90
C LEU A 59 5.79 16.86 6.10
N TYR A 60 6.82 16.26 6.70
CA TYR A 60 7.55 15.15 6.09
C TYR A 60 6.64 13.96 5.82
N TYR A 61 5.84 13.55 6.81
CA TYR A 61 4.87 12.49 6.68
C TYR A 61 3.89 12.78 5.54
N LEU A 62 3.28 13.95 5.47
CA LEU A 62 2.29 14.27 4.42
C LEU A 62 2.84 14.18 2.99
N ILE A 63 4.12 14.53 2.77
CA ILE A 63 4.69 14.57 1.42
C ILE A 63 5.37 13.25 1.06
N ILE A 64 6.29 12.80 1.91
CA ILE A 64 7.16 11.66 1.60
C ILE A 64 6.39 10.34 1.70
N GLN A 65 5.42 10.25 2.63
CA GLN A 65 4.64 9.03 2.80
C GLN A 65 3.83 8.69 1.56
N GLU A 66 3.21 9.68 0.92
CA GLU A 66 2.41 9.46 -0.29
C GLU A 66 3.27 8.99 -1.46
N ILE A 67 4.49 9.53 -1.58
CA ILE A 67 5.46 9.10 -2.58
C ILE A 67 5.88 7.65 -2.29
N LEU A 68 6.24 7.33 -1.05
CA LEU A 68 6.59 5.97 -0.64
C LEU A 68 5.44 5.00 -0.87
N TRP A 69 4.21 5.39 -0.54
CA TRP A 69 3.00 4.61 -0.77
C TRP A 69 2.83 4.27 -2.25
N LEU A 70 2.97 5.27 -3.13
CA LEU A 70 2.87 5.09 -4.58
C LEU A 70 3.91 4.09 -5.09
N PHE A 71 5.18 4.26 -4.72
CA PHE A 71 6.25 3.37 -5.14
C PHE A 71 6.06 1.96 -4.58
N TYR A 72 5.74 1.84 -3.29
CA TYR A 72 5.46 0.59 -2.62
C TYR A 72 4.36 -0.18 -3.33
N GLN A 73 3.20 0.43 -3.52
CA GLN A 73 2.05 -0.20 -4.15
C GLN A 73 2.33 -0.57 -5.62
N THR A 74 3.01 0.29 -6.37
CA THR A 74 3.34 0.05 -7.79
C THR A 74 4.32 -1.12 -7.96
N LEU A 75 5.43 -1.10 -7.20
CA LEU A 75 6.47 -2.12 -7.31
C LEU A 75 5.97 -3.47 -6.80
N THR A 76 5.33 -3.51 -5.63
CA THR A 76 4.82 -4.78 -5.07
C THR A 76 3.73 -5.39 -5.95
N THR A 77 2.84 -4.57 -6.53
CA THR A 77 1.84 -5.04 -7.49
C THR A 77 2.48 -5.62 -8.76
N SER A 78 3.50 -4.98 -9.31
CA SER A 78 4.12 -5.45 -10.56
C SER A 78 5.00 -6.69 -10.36
N TYR A 79 5.85 -6.70 -9.33
CA TYR A 79 6.80 -7.79 -9.10
C TYR A 79 6.18 -8.98 -8.36
N TRP A 80 5.33 -8.73 -7.37
CA TRP A 80 4.78 -9.77 -6.50
C TRP A 80 3.31 -10.07 -6.78
N GLY A 81 2.62 -9.20 -7.51
CA GLY A 81 1.17 -9.32 -7.76
C GLY A 81 0.33 -8.73 -6.65
N GLY A 82 0.92 -8.10 -5.62
CA GLY A 82 0.17 -7.56 -4.50
C GLY A 82 1.08 -6.88 -3.48
N SER A 83 0.50 -5.95 -2.73
CA SER A 83 1.13 -5.39 -1.53
C SER A 83 1.21 -6.43 -0.41
N LEU A 84 1.97 -6.15 0.64
CA LEU A 84 2.15 -7.05 1.78
C LEU A 84 0.84 -7.33 2.51
N GLY A 85 -0.01 -6.32 2.64
CA GLY A 85 -1.37 -6.51 3.15
C GLY A 85 -2.16 -7.46 2.27
N LYS A 86 -2.13 -7.28 0.94
CA LYS A 86 -2.80 -8.19 0.01
C LYS A 86 -2.23 -9.61 0.11
N GLU A 87 -0.93 -9.74 0.22
CA GLU A 87 -0.21 -11.00 0.40
C GLU A 87 -0.64 -11.71 1.70
N ALA A 88 -0.77 -10.99 2.81
CA ALA A 88 -1.23 -11.53 4.10
C ALA A 88 -2.65 -12.11 4.02
N PHE A 89 -3.50 -11.59 3.12
CA PHE A 89 -4.83 -12.10 2.84
C PHE A 89 -4.89 -13.04 1.62
N ASN A 90 -3.75 -13.49 1.10
CA ASN A 90 -3.63 -14.35 -0.09
C ASN A 90 -4.32 -13.76 -1.32
N LEU A 91 -4.19 -12.44 -1.51
CA LEU A 91 -4.74 -11.73 -2.64
C LEU A 91 -3.65 -11.45 -3.67
N THR A 92 -3.99 -11.63 -4.94
CA THR A 92 -3.13 -11.26 -6.06
C THR A 92 -3.91 -10.52 -7.13
N ILE A 93 -3.24 -9.59 -7.79
CA ILE A 93 -3.75 -8.73 -8.84
C ILE A 93 -3.22 -9.26 -10.15
N LEU A 94 -4.15 -9.62 -11.03
CA LEU A 94 -3.84 -10.18 -12.33
C LEU A 94 -4.52 -9.35 -13.43
N ASN A 95 -3.92 -9.35 -14.62
CA ASN A 95 -4.55 -8.82 -15.82
C ASN A 95 -5.60 -9.80 -16.40
N GLU A 96 -6.23 -9.42 -17.50
CA GLU A 96 -7.16 -10.27 -18.26
C GLU A 96 -6.53 -11.54 -18.87
N LYS A 97 -5.21 -11.69 -18.83
CA LYS A 97 -4.51 -12.92 -19.24
C LYS A 97 -4.18 -13.83 -18.06
N GLY A 98 -4.43 -13.39 -16.83
CA GLY A 98 -4.04 -14.11 -15.61
C GLY A 98 -2.57 -13.94 -15.24
N GLU A 99 -1.91 -12.91 -15.75
CA GLU A 99 -0.51 -12.57 -15.50
C GLU A 99 -0.43 -11.37 -14.56
N LYS A 100 0.74 -11.17 -13.92
CA LYS A 100 0.99 -9.97 -13.10
C LYS A 100 0.90 -8.71 -13.94
N LEU A 101 0.52 -7.59 -13.31
CA LEU A 101 0.49 -6.30 -13.99
C LEU A 101 1.89 -5.84 -14.35
N SER A 102 2.02 -5.17 -15.51
CA SER A 102 3.25 -4.47 -15.85
C SER A 102 3.47 -3.29 -14.88
N LEU A 103 4.70 -2.79 -14.82
CA LEU A 103 5.03 -1.65 -13.95
C LEU A 103 4.20 -0.40 -14.35
N ARG A 104 4.01 -0.22 -15.66
CA ARG A 104 3.18 0.84 -16.25
C ARG A 104 1.72 0.71 -15.80
N ASP A 105 1.13 -0.48 -15.94
CA ASP A 105 -0.27 -0.70 -15.59
C ASP A 105 -0.51 -0.57 -14.09
N SER A 106 0.45 -1.05 -13.28
CA SER A 106 0.43 -0.89 -11.83
C SER A 106 0.46 0.59 -11.45
N LEU A 107 1.35 1.37 -12.07
CA LEU A 107 1.45 2.81 -11.81
C LEU A 107 0.15 3.54 -12.19
N PHE A 108 -0.40 3.28 -13.39
CA PHE A 108 -1.65 3.90 -13.81
C PHE A 108 -2.84 3.50 -12.94
N ARG A 109 -2.86 2.26 -12.45
CA ARG A 109 -3.88 1.80 -11.50
C ARG A 109 -3.89 2.66 -10.24
N TYR A 110 -2.73 2.98 -9.67
CA TYR A 110 -2.65 3.83 -8.47
C TYR A 110 -2.81 5.32 -8.78
N VAL A 111 -2.13 5.87 -9.78
CA VAL A 111 -2.19 7.31 -10.05
C VAL A 111 -3.55 7.74 -10.58
N ILE A 112 -4.06 7.06 -11.62
CA ILE A 112 -5.31 7.46 -12.27
C ILE A 112 -6.47 6.70 -11.65
N GLY A 113 -6.35 5.38 -11.53
CA GLY A 113 -7.44 4.54 -11.09
C GLY A 113 -7.93 4.88 -9.67
N TYR A 114 -7.03 4.95 -8.70
CA TYR A 114 -7.41 5.28 -7.32
C TYR A 114 -7.90 6.72 -7.20
N THR A 115 -7.29 7.68 -7.90
CA THR A 115 -7.77 9.06 -7.93
C THR A 115 -9.20 9.14 -8.43
N VAL A 116 -9.50 8.53 -9.60
CA VAL A 116 -10.87 8.47 -10.13
C VAL A 116 -11.82 7.73 -9.18
N SER A 117 -11.35 6.65 -8.53
CA SER A 117 -12.15 5.91 -7.56
C SER A 117 -12.49 6.72 -6.31
N GLY A 118 -11.58 7.60 -5.89
CA GLY A 118 -11.73 8.46 -4.70
C GLY A 118 -12.52 9.74 -4.96
N LEU A 119 -12.40 10.35 -6.16
CA LEU A 119 -13.01 11.65 -6.50
C LEU A 119 -14.53 11.69 -6.32
N VAL A 120 -15.21 10.56 -6.50
CA VAL A 120 -16.68 10.48 -6.36
C VAL A 120 -17.05 9.90 -5.00
N PHE A 121 -16.56 10.51 -3.91
CA PHE A 121 -16.80 10.08 -2.52
C PHE A 121 -16.49 8.59 -2.26
N GLY A 122 -15.48 8.05 -2.94
CA GLY A 122 -15.11 6.64 -2.81
C GLY A 122 -16.07 5.65 -3.48
N LEU A 123 -17.07 6.11 -4.23
CA LEU A 123 -18.02 5.23 -4.95
C LEU A 123 -17.32 4.28 -5.92
N GLY A 124 -16.18 4.68 -6.49
CA GLY A 124 -15.42 3.79 -7.37
C GLY A 124 -14.78 2.59 -6.66
N PHE A 125 -14.57 2.67 -5.34
CA PHE A 125 -14.17 1.51 -4.52
C PHE A 125 -15.38 0.63 -4.19
N LEU A 126 -16.54 1.24 -3.88
CA LEU A 126 -17.78 0.52 -3.57
C LEU A 126 -18.41 -0.17 -4.78
N TRP A 127 -18.01 0.20 -6.00
CA TRP A 127 -18.45 -0.46 -7.24
C TRP A 127 -18.23 -1.98 -7.25
N ILE A 128 -17.26 -2.47 -6.47
CA ILE A 128 -17.02 -3.91 -6.25
C ILE A 128 -18.28 -4.66 -5.84
N ILE A 129 -19.19 -4.01 -5.09
CA ILE A 129 -20.43 -4.64 -4.60
C ILE A 129 -21.42 -4.90 -5.76
N LYS A 130 -21.33 -4.09 -6.83
CA LYS A 130 -22.25 -4.15 -7.97
C LYS A 130 -21.71 -4.96 -9.15
N ASP A 131 -20.39 -4.97 -9.36
CA ASP A 131 -19.77 -5.69 -10.48
C ASP A 131 -19.73 -7.21 -10.22
N ASP A 132 -20.25 -8.02 -11.15
CA ASP A 132 -20.31 -9.48 -11.03
C ASP A 132 -18.90 -10.13 -10.93
N GLN A 133 -17.86 -9.42 -11.40
CA GLN A 133 -16.47 -9.85 -11.28
C GLN A 133 -15.74 -9.22 -10.08
N MET A 134 -16.47 -8.53 -9.21
CA MET A 134 -15.95 -7.84 -8.02
C MET A 134 -14.83 -6.83 -8.35
N ARG A 135 -14.93 -6.13 -9.49
CA ARG A 135 -13.93 -5.11 -9.91
C ARG A 135 -14.34 -3.72 -9.44
N ALA A 136 -13.37 -2.95 -8.97
CA ALA A 136 -13.53 -1.52 -8.71
C ALA A 136 -13.29 -0.70 -10.00
N TRP A 137 -13.54 0.62 -9.97
CA TRP A 137 -13.24 1.48 -11.12
C TRP A 137 -11.76 1.48 -11.52
N HIS A 138 -10.85 1.51 -10.54
CA HIS A 138 -9.42 1.36 -10.80
C HIS A 138 -9.05 -0.01 -11.41
N ASP A 139 -9.85 -1.04 -11.16
CA ASP A 139 -9.65 -2.36 -11.77
C ASP A 139 -10.14 -2.37 -13.21
N LEU A 140 -11.34 -1.82 -13.45
CA LEU A 140 -11.95 -1.70 -14.78
C LEU A 140 -11.11 -0.86 -15.74
N LEU A 141 -10.57 0.27 -15.27
CA LEU A 141 -9.75 1.17 -16.09
C LEU A 141 -8.47 0.52 -16.62
N ILE A 142 -7.93 -0.46 -15.91
CA ILE A 142 -6.66 -1.11 -16.23
C ILE A 142 -6.84 -2.52 -16.80
N GLY A 143 -8.06 -3.07 -16.78
CA GLY A 143 -8.29 -4.47 -17.12
C GLY A 143 -7.62 -5.40 -16.10
N SER A 144 -7.66 -5.03 -14.83
CA SER A 144 -7.11 -5.84 -13.74
C SER A 144 -8.23 -6.46 -12.90
N LYS A 145 -7.90 -7.53 -12.19
CA LYS A 145 -8.79 -8.18 -11.22
C LYS A 145 -8.00 -8.62 -10.01
N VAL A 146 -8.64 -8.62 -8.84
CA VAL A 146 -8.05 -9.15 -7.61
C VAL A 146 -8.70 -10.47 -7.28
N VAL A 147 -7.88 -11.49 -7.15
CA VAL A 147 -8.29 -12.86 -6.90
C VAL A 147 -7.60 -13.43 -5.67
N VAL A 148 -8.21 -14.45 -5.08
CA VAL A 148 -7.62 -15.25 -4.02
C VAL A 148 -6.66 -16.27 -4.65
N LYS A 149 -5.42 -16.31 -4.18
CA LYS A 149 -4.42 -17.31 -4.55
C LYS A 149 -4.28 -18.39 -3.49
N GLU A 150 -3.60 -19.49 -3.82
CA GLU A 150 -3.22 -20.49 -2.84
C GLU A 150 -2.34 -19.89 -1.74
N LYS A 151 -2.45 -20.46 -0.54
CA LYS A 151 -1.83 -19.96 0.68
C LYS A 151 -0.31 -20.04 0.60
N ASP A 152 0.36 -18.89 0.54
CA ASP A 152 1.81 -18.78 0.69
C ASP A 152 2.14 -17.69 1.71
N TYR A 153 2.17 -18.08 2.98
CA TYR A 153 2.42 -17.18 4.09
C TYR A 153 3.90 -16.82 4.24
N ILE A 154 4.82 -17.62 3.70
CA ILE A 154 6.26 -17.44 3.91
C ILE A 154 6.75 -16.23 3.13
N LEU A 155 6.35 -16.11 1.86
CA LEU A 155 6.71 -14.97 1.03
C LEU A 155 6.11 -13.67 1.61
N GLY A 156 4.88 -13.73 2.12
CA GLY A 156 4.24 -12.61 2.84
C GLY A 156 4.99 -12.16 4.08
N VAL A 157 5.40 -13.10 4.93
CA VAL A 157 6.17 -12.77 6.14
C VAL A 157 7.54 -12.18 5.80
N LEU A 158 8.28 -12.77 4.84
CA LEU A 158 9.60 -12.27 4.44
C LEU A 158 9.54 -10.88 3.83
N SER A 159 8.54 -10.63 2.99
CA SER A 159 8.34 -9.32 2.36
C SER A 159 7.88 -8.27 3.38
N LEU A 160 7.10 -8.66 4.38
CA LEU A 160 6.73 -7.83 5.55
C LEU A 160 7.94 -7.46 6.40
N LEU A 161 8.79 -8.44 6.74
CA LEU A 161 10.05 -8.20 7.47
C LEU A 161 10.99 -7.28 6.67
N GLY A 162 11.12 -7.49 5.36
CA GLY A 162 11.94 -6.66 4.49
C GLY A 162 11.47 -5.20 4.44
N LEU A 163 10.16 -4.96 4.35
CA LEU A 163 9.61 -3.61 4.36
C LEU A 163 9.77 -2.92 5.73
N VAL A 164 9.55 -3.66 6.82
CA VAL A 164 9.79 -3.16 8.18
C VAL A 164 11.27 -2.76 8.33
N LEU A 165 12.20 -3.53 7.78
CA LEU A 165 13.62 -3.18 7.79
C LEU A 165 13.92 -1.91 6.97
N VAL A 166 13.41 -1.82 5.73
CA VAL A 166 13.63 -0.65 4.85
C VAL A 166 13.04 0.62 5.46
N SER A 167 11.81 0.53 5.98
CA SER A 167 11.18 1.65 6.69
C SER A 167 11.98 2.04 7.94
N SER A 168 12.51 1.07 8.70
CA SER A 168 13.38 1.33 9.85
C SER A 168 14.68 2.06 9.50
N ILE A 169 15.32 1.72 8.37
CA ILE A 169 16.52 2.42 7.88
C ILE A 169 16.18 3.86 7.49
N PHE A 170 15.06 4.05 6.79
CA PHE A 170 14.62 5.37 6.36
C PHE A 170 14.27 6.28 7.55
N ILE A 171 13.57 5.73 8.56
CA ILE A 171 13.34 6.36 9.86
C ILE A 171 14.65 6.80 10.48
N PHE A 172 15.63 5.90 10.56
CA PHE A 172 16.91 6.19 11.20
C PHE A 172 17.61 7.37 10.54
N ILE A 173 17.65 7.39 9.20
CA ILE A 173 18.21 8.51 8.42
C ILE A 173 17.44 9.81 8.69
N LEU A 174 16.11 9.74 8.77
CA LEU A 174 15.26 10.91 9.03
C LEU A 174 15.51 11.50 10.42
N VAL A 175 15.49 10.65 11.45
CA VAL A 175 15.77 11.07 12.83
C VAL A 175 17.16 11.68 12.92
N PHE A 176 18.16 11.05 12.32
CA PHE A 176 19.52 11.59 12.28
C PHE A 176 19.57 12.97 11.62
N LYS A 177 18.88 13.18 10.50
CA LYS A 177 18.81 14.49 9.83
C LYS A 177 18.09 15.56 10.66
N ILE A 178 16.97 15.21 11.31
CA ILE A 178 16.24 16.15 12.17
C ILE A 178 17.12 16.57 13.35
N VAL A 179 17.78 15.62 14.00
CA VAL A 179 18.69 15.90 15.12
C VAL A 179 19.89 16.74 14.66
N SER A 180 20.49 16.40 13.52
CA SER A 180 21.66 17.10 12.97
C SER A 180 21.34 18.51 12.43
N PHE A 181 20.11 18.78 12.00
CA PHE A 181 19.71 20.12 11.55
C PHE A 181 19.56 21.11 12.73
N MET A 182 19.41 20.59 13.94
CA MET A 182 19.07 21.38 15.13
C MET A 182 20.24 21.63 16.09
N ASN A 183 21.36 20.92 15.92
CA ASN A 183 22.65 21.17 16.61
C ASN A 183 23.55 22.04 15.74
#